data_AF-A0A163S3D2-F1
#
_entry.id   AF-A0A163S3D2-F1
#
_cell.length_a   1.000
_cell.length_b   1.000
_cell.length_c   1.000
_cell.angle_alpha   90.00
_cell.angle_beta   90.00
_cell.angle_gamma   90.00
#
_symmetry.space_group_name_H-M   'P 1'
#
loop_
_entity.id
_entity.type
_entity.pdbx_description
1 polymer ?
#
loop_
_entity_poly.entity_id
_entity_poly.type
_entity_poly.pdbx_seq_one_letter_code
_entity_poly.pdbx_strand_id
1 'polypeptide(L)' 'MLLDRLRTDCDYYLGNGNRNPKNLWANDEKEQIAKMKELYNGFTEEDKPEWLTYEQIEQYEKSMVNND' A
#
# COMPACT_ATOMS: atom_id res chain seq x y z
N MET A 1 6.65 -8.18 7.90
CA MET A 1 7.02 -6.76 8.16
C MET A 1 5.80 -5.88 7.96
N LEU A 2 5.73 -4.67 8.56
CA LEU A 2 4.57 -3.78 8.43
C LEU A 2 4.21 -3.48 6.96
N LEU A 3 5.22 -3.31 6.10
CA LEU A 3 5.03 -3.08 4.66
C LEU A 3 4.27 -4.22 3.95
N ASP A 4 4.50 -5.47 4.33
CA ASP A 4 3.78 -6.62 3.74
C ASP A 4 2.32 -6.67 4.20
N ARG A 5 2.05 -6.27 5.45
CA ARG A 5 0.67 -6.10 5.94
C ARG A 5 -0.04 -5.01 5.16
N LEU A 6 0.60 -3.86 4.97
CA LEU A 6 0.03 -2.74 4.21
C LEU A 6 -0.29 -3.14 2.75
N ARG A 7 0.61 -3.88 2.09
CA ARG A 7 0.39 -4.44 0.75
C ARG A 7 -0.83 -5.36 0.72
N THR A 8 -0.89 -6.32 1.66
CA THR A 8 -2.00 -7.28 1.73
C THR A 8 -3.34 -6.59 1.96
N ASP A 9 -3.35 -5.53 2.76
CA ASP A 9 -4.55 -4.72 3.00
C ASP A 9 -5.00 -4.00 1.72
N CYS A 10 -4.08 -3.48 0.91
CA CYS A 10 -4.39 -2.89 -0.41
C CYS A 10 -4.94 -3.93 -1.39
N ASP A 11 -4.33 -5.11 -1.47
CA ASP A 11 -4.80 -6.23 -2.29
C ASP A 11 -6.23 -6.65 -1.92
N TYR A 12 -6.49 -6.77 -0.61
CA TYR A 12 -7.82 -7.07 -0.11
C TYR A 12 -8.80 -5.94 -0.42
N TYR A 13 -8.46 -4.68 -0.10
CA TYR A 13 -9.29 -3.50 -0.35
C TYR A 13 -9.75 -3.40 -1.82
N LEU A 14 -8.84 -3.60 -2.77
CA LEU A 14 -9.11 -3.52 -4.21
C LEU A 14 -9.86 -4.74 -4.77
N GLY A 15 -9.71 -5.91 -4.14
CA GLY A 15 -10.41 -7.13 -4.49
C GLY A 15 -11.68 -7.34 -3.66
N ASN A 16 -11.58 -8.20 -2.65
CA ASN A 16 -12.73 -8.72 -1.88
C ASN A 16 -13.16 -7.81 -0.70
N GLY A 17 -12.43 -6.73 -0.44
CA GLY A 17 -12.62 -5.82 0.68
C GLY A 17 -13.65 -4.72 0.41
N ASN A 18 -14.30 -4.76 -0.76
CA ASN A 18 -15.37 -3.85 -1.17
C ASN A 18 -14.97 -2.37 -1.05
N ARG A 19 -13.69 -2.06 -1.27
CA ARG A 19 -13.11 -0.71 -1.12
C ARG A 19 -13.48 -0.04 0.21
N ASN A 20 -13.58 -0.81 1.30
CA ASN A 20 -13.89 -0.27 2.62
C ASN A 20 -12.59 0.15 3.34
N PRO A 21 -12.41 1.45 3.65
CA PRO A 21 -11.19 1.94 4.29
C PRO A 21 -10.90 1.28 5.63
N LYS A 22 -11.92 0.81 6.36
CA LYS A 22 -11.76 0.11 7.65
C LYS A 22 -10.98 -1.20 7.57
N ASN A 23 -10.79 -1.74 6.38
CA ASN A 23 -9.97 -2.92 6.15
C ASN A 23 -8.49 -2.57 5.98
N LEU A 24 -8.16 -1.30 5.76
CA LEU A 24 -6.80 -0.80 5.71
C LEU A 24 -6.27 -0.60 7.12
N TRP A 25 -4.99 -0.90 7.33
CA TRP A 25 -4.30 -0.60 8.57
C TRP A 25 -4.46 0.87 9.01
N ALA A 26 -4.39 1.81 8.07
CA ALA A 26 -4.53 3.24 8.35
C ALA A 26 -5.98 3.72 8.48
N ASN A 27 -6.98 2.90 8.12
CA ASN A 27 -8.38 3.32 7.97
C ASN A 27 -8.65 4.42 6.92
N ASP A 28 -7.65 4.80 6.12
CA ASP A 28 -7.71 5.81 5.07
C ASP A 28 -6.74 5.44 3.94
N GLU A 29 -7.18 5.57 2.68
CA GLU A 29 -6.42 5.19 1.50
C GLU A 29 -5.14 6.03 1.34
N LYS A 30 -5.21 7.34 1.59
CA LYS A 30 -4.08 8.24 1.44
C LYS A 30 -3.04 7.98 2.51
N GLU A 31 -3.47 7.81 3.76
CA GLU A 31 -2.57 7.51 4.88
C GLU A 31 -1.92 6.12 4.71
N GLN A 32 -2.66 5.13 4.21
CA GLN A 32 -2.13 3.80 3.89
C GLN A 32 -0.98 3.90 2.88
N ILE A 33 -1.21 4.57 1.75
CA ILE A 33 -0.21 4.71 0.67
C ILE A 33 0.98 5.55 1.13
N ALA A 34 0.74 6.66 1.84
CA ALA A 34 1.80 7.49 2.38
C ALA A 34 2.72 6.66 3.30
N LYS A 35 2.14 5.81 4.15
CA LYS A 35 2.91 4.93 5.03
C LYS A 35 3.69 3.87 4.25
N MET A 36 3.12 3.29 3.20
CA MET A 36 3.84 2.36 2.32
C MET A 36 5.06 3.02 1.68
N LYS A 37 4.92 4.23 1.13
CA LYS A 37 6.02 4.99 0.52
C LYS A 37 7.09 5.35 1.54
N GLU A 38 6.70 5.81 2.73
CA GLU A 38 7.63 6.12 3.82
C GLU A 38 8.46 4.88 4.22
N LEU A 39 7.81 3.74 4.46
CA LEU A 39 8.49 2.51 4.82
C LEU A 39 9.41 2.03 3.69
N TYR A 40 8.92 2.03 2.45
CA TYR A 40 9.69 1.61 1.28
C TYR A 40 10.97 2.44 1.09
N ASN A 41 10.86 3.77 1.23
CA ASN A 41 11.99 4.69 1.11
C ASN A 41 12.94 4.63 2.32
N GLY A 42 12.48 4.10 3.45
CA GLY A 42 13.32 3.85 4.63
C GLY A 42 14.22 2.62 4.51
N PHE A 43 13.96 1.71 3.56
CA PHE A 43 14.84 0.57 3.30
C PHE A 43 16.05 0.98 2.47
N THR A 44 17.21 0.39 2.79
CA THR A 44 18.40 0.46 1.93
C THR A 44 18.14 -0.31 0.64
N GLU A 45 18.95 -0.09 -0.40
CA GLU A 45 18.77 -0.81 -1.67
C GLU A 45 18.87 -2.34 -1.53
N GLU A 46 19.65 -2.82 -0.55
CA GLU A 46 19.80 -4.25 -0.24
C GLU A 46 18.62 -4.81 0.57
N ASP A 47 17.97 -3.97 1.39
CA ASP A 47 16.83 -4.37 2.22
C ASP A 47 15.47 -4.20 1.52
N LYS A 48 15.46 -3.61 0.32
CA LYS A 48 14.21 -3.44 -0.43
C LYS A 48 13.62 -4.80 -0.77
N PRO A 49 12.33 -5.02 -0.51
CA PRO A 49 11.70 -6.30 -0.78
C PRO A 49 11.62 -6.58 -2.29
N GLU A 50 11.90 -7.83 -2.69
CA GLU A 50 11.70 -8.27 -4.09
C GLU A 50 10.22 -8.46 -4.46
N TRP A 51 9.35 -8.61 -3.46
CA TRP A 51 7.92 -8.87 -3.62
C TRP A 51 7.06 -7.60 -3.74
N LEU A 52 7.64 -6.41 -3.58
CA LEU A 52 6.95 -5.14 -3.75
C LEU A 52 7.90 -4.13 -4.38
N THR A 53 7.51 -3.55 -5.51
CA THR A 53 8.25 -2.45 -6.14
C THR A 53 7.61 -1.10 -5.82
N TYR A 54 8.37 -0.02 -5.95
CA TYR A 54 7.83 1.33 -5.79
C TYR A 54 6.70 1.62 -6.79
N GLU A 55 6.83 1.15 -8.04
CA GLU A 55 5.78 1.28 -9.07
C GLU A 55 4.47 0.60 -8.67
N GLN A 56 4.52 -0.55 -7.97
CA GLN A 56 3.31 -1.19 -7.44
C GLN A 56 2.63 -0.32 -6.37
N ILE A 57 3.41 0.38 -5.54
CA ILE A 57 2.86 1.35 -4.56
C ILE A 57 2.16 2.50 -5.28
N GLU A 58 2.72 2.99 -6.39
CA GLU A 58 2.08 4.01 -7.23
C GLU A 58 0.81 3.50 -7.94
N GLN A 59 0.77 2.21 -8.32
CA GLN A 59 -0.45 1.60 -8.85
C GLN A 59 -1.56 1.54 -7.80
N TYR A 60 -1.24 1.13 -6.57
CA TYR A 60 -2.22 1.17 -5.46
C TYR A 60 -2.73 2.59 -5.23
N GLU A 61 -1.84 3.60 -5.24
CA GLU A 61 -2.24 5.01 -5.11
C GLU A 61 -3.23 5.42 -6.20
N LYS A 62 -2.96 5.09 -7.45
CA LYS A 62 -3.86 5.40 -8.57
C LYS A 62 -5.21 4.72 -8.41
N SER A 63 -5.23 3.44 -8.03
CA SER A 63 -6.48 2.67 -7.91
C SER A 63 -7.31 2.98 -6.66
N MET A 64 -6.68 3.44 -5.58
CA MET A 64 -7.35 3.68 -4.30
C MET A 64 -7.67 5.17 -4.08
N VAL A 65 -6.75 6.07 -4.44
CA VAL A 65 -6.86 7.51 -4.14
C VAL A 65 -7.34 8.32 -5.34
N ASN A 66 -6.82 8.04 -6.54
CA ASN A 66 -7.06 8.85 -7.74
C ASN A 66 -8.14 8.25 -8.66
N ASN A 67 -9.25 7.73 -8.11
CA ASN A 67 -10.41 7.34 -8.94
C ASN A 67 -11.08 8.61 -9.50
N ASP A 68 -10.58 9.12 -10.63
CA ASP A 68 -11.32 9.98 -11.57
C ASP A 68 -12.28 9.13 -12.42
#